data_AF-A0A4V6DZ64-F1
#
_entry.id   AF-A0A4V6DZ64-F1
#
_cell.length_a   1.000
_cell.length_b   1.000
_cell.length_c   1.000
_cell.angle_alpha   90.00
_cell.angle_beta   90.00
_cell.angle_gamma   90.00
#
_symmetry.space_group_name_H-M   'P 1'
#
loop_
_entity.id
_entity.type
_entity.pdbx_description
1 polymer ?
#
loop_
_entity_poly.entity_id
_entity_poly.type
_entity_poly.pdbx_seq_one_letter_code
_entity_poly.pdbx_strand_id
1 'polypeptide(L)'
;MDVLDVAARATETGPVCDACLGRLVADRSFGLSNADRGSALRVSLALRDDEDHEAVDTADCWVCEGRCAAFDDWADRAAEAVEGVEFATYNVGTRPPPLIEENEALLRADAGLDEDAGEPFKSEFNREVGKRFGRLTGVEVSFDRPDVQFTIDLAEDEIDAKVNSTFVYGRYRKLERDIPQTEWPCRECKGSGRQGADPCDHCGGSGYLYDDSVEEYTAPVVEDVMDGTEATFHGAGREDVDALMLGTGRPFVVEVEEPRRRRVDTDRLQSDINAFADGAVEVEGLRLATYEMVERVKEHDAAKRYRAAVTFDADVDADALADAVATLEGATVEQYTPNRVDHRRASITRERDVYEATADLDDARHATVEIRGEGGLYIKELISGDEGRTEPSLAGLLGVGAEVTALDVLAVEGEDEPFERDEFFRE
;
A
#
# COMPACT_ATOMS: atom_id res chain seq x y z
N MET A 1 26.54 -22.66 -33.43
CA MET A 1 27.27 -23.80 -32.84
C MET A 1 26.25 -24.89 -32.52
N ASP A 2 26.56 -26.16 -32.72
CA ASP A 2 25.67 -27.24 -32.27
C ASP A 2 25.75 -27.39 -30.74
N VAL A 3 24.70 -27.92 -30.11
CA VAL A 3 24.63 -28.11 -28.66
C VAL A 3 25.71 -29.07 -28.15
N LEU A 4 26.15 -30.05 -28.95
CA LEU A 4 27.24 -30.95 -28.57
C LEU A 4 28.62 -30.29 -28.70
N ASP A 5 28.80 -29.33 -29.62
CA ASP A 5 30.03 -28.53 -29.72
C ASP A 5 30.16 -27.59 -28.51
N VAL A 6 29.03 -27.00 -28.08
CA VAL A 6 28.95 -26.18 -26.85
C VAL A 6 29.33 -27.04 -25.64
N ALA A 7 28.73 -28.22 -25.52
CA ALA A 7 28.98 -29.11 -24.38
C ALA A 7 30.45 -29.56 -24.32
N ALA A 8 31.02 -29.96 -25.47
CA ALA A 8 32.42 -30.38 -25.56
C ALA A 8 33.39 -29.30 -25.06
N ARG A 9 33.23 -28.07 -25.54
CA ARG A 9 34.04 -26.93 -25.09
C ARG A 9 33.85 -26.63 -23.60
N ALA A 10 32.61 -26.65 -23.12
CA ALA A 10 32.31 -26.43 -21.72
C ALA A 10 32.98 -27.47 -20.81
N THR A 11 32.97 -28.75 -21.19
CA THR A 11 33.59 -29.83 -20.41
C THR A 11 35.12 -29.82 -20.43
N GLU A 12 35.75 -29.22 -21.45
CA GLU A 12 37.21 -29.06 -21.51
C GLU A 12 37.75 -28.05 -20.47
N THR A 13 36.90 -27.15 -19.97
CA THR A 13 37.29 -26.12 -18.99
C THR A 13 37.56 -26.69 -17.60
N GLY A 14 37.03 -27.88 -17.29
CA GLY A 14 37.10 -28.50 -15.97
C GLY A 14 35.79 -29.21 -15.60
N PRO A 15 35.64 -29.63 -14.32
CA PRO A 15 34.41 -30.28 -13.85
C PRO A 15 33.21 -29.31 -13.89
N VAL A 16 32.29 -29.55 -14.81
CA VAL A 16 31.01 -28.83 -14.91
C VAL A 16 29.89 -29.80 -14.59
N CYS A 17 29.04 -29.51 -13.59
CA CYS A 17 27.88 -30.35 -13.28
C CYS A 17 26.81 -30.26 -14.36
N ASP A 18 25.85 -31.19 -14.33
CA ASP A 18 24.80 -31.26 -15.34
C ASP A 18 23.88 -30.02 -15.34
N ALA A 19 23.60 -29.41 -14.18
CA ALA A 19 22.83 -28.17 -14.13
C ALA A 19 23.53 -27.02 -14.87
N CYS A 20 24.81 -26.76 -14.57
CA CYS A 20 25.59 -25.72 -15.24
C CYS A 20 25.80 -26.02 -16.73
N LEU A 21 26.01 -27.29 -17.10
CA LEU A 21 26.15 -27.69 -18.51
C LEU A 21 24.84 -27.47 -19.29
N GLY A 22 23.71 -27.87 -18.71
CA GLY A 22 22.40 -27.71 -19.33
C GLY A 22 21.94 -26.26 -19.42
N ARG A 23 22.34 -25.41 -18.47
CA ARG A 23 22.02 -23.97 -18.46
C ARG A 23 22.54 -23.24 -19.69
N LEU A 24 23.68 -23.67 -20.26
CA LEU A 24 24.25 -23.08 -21.49
C LEU A 24 23.31 -23.17 -22.70
N VAL A 25 22.34 -24.10 -22.67
CA VAL A 25 21.39 -24.36 -23.75
C VAL A 25 19.95 -24.40 -23.24
N ALA A 26 19.64 -23.65 -22.17
CA ALA A 26 18.32 -23.64 -21.53
C ALA A 26 17.18 -23.21 -22.48
N ASP A 27 17.49 -22.48 -23.56
CA ASP A 27 16.59 -22.10 -24.65
C ASP A 27 16.22 -23.28 -25.57
N ARG A 28 16.87 -24.45 -25.41
CA ARG A 28 16.65 -25.65 -26.24
C ARG A 28 15.82 -26.68 -25.52
N SER A 29 14.81 -27.21 -26.21
CA SER A 29 13.89 -28.27 -25.75
C SER A 29 13.18 -27.92 -24.43
N PHE A 30 11.88 -27.66 -24.48
CA PHE A 30 11.08 -27.30 -23.31
C PHE A 30 10.63 -28.53 -22.50
N GLY A 31 10.33 -28.33 -21.21
CA GLY A 31 9.85 -29.40 -20.31
C GLY A 31 10.93 -30.21 -19.58
N LEU A 32 12.20 -29.86 -19.77
CA LEU A 32 13.34 -30.46 -19.08
C LEU A 32 13.91 -29.51 -18.03
N SER A 33 14.43 -30.05 -16.92
CA SER A 33 15.34 -29.30 -16.05
C SER A 33 16.70 -29.12 -16.73
N ASN A 34 17.54 -28.19 -16.26
CA ASN A 34 18.88 -28.08 -16.81
C ASN A 34 19.75 -29.28 -16.43
N ALA A 35 19.53 -29.90 -15.25
CA ALA A 35 20.18 -31.16 -14.92
C ALA A 35 19.85 -32.25 -15.95
N ASP A 36 18.59 -32.36 -16.40
CA ASP A 36 18.21 -33.30 -17.46
C ASP A 36 18.91 -32.96 -18.79
N ARG A 37 18.97 -31.67 -19.15
CA ARG A 37 19.66 -31.21 -20.37
C ARG A 37 21.15 -31.53 -20.32
N GLY A 38 21.84 -31.19 -19.23
CA GLY A 38 23.27 -31.43 -19.08
C GLY A 38 23.61 -32.91 -19.05
N SER A 39 22.80 -33.71 -18.35
CA SER A 39 22.96 -35.17 -18.36
C SER A 39 22.83 -35.74 -19.77
N ALA A 40 21.82 -35.30 -20.53
CA ALA A 40 21.62 -35.69 -21.92
C ALA A 40 22.78 -35.26 -22.83
N LEU A 41 23.30 -34.03 -22.67
CA LEU A 41 24.45 -33.54 -23.41
C LEU A 41 25.70 -34.39 -23.12
N ARG A 42 25.96 -34.67 -21.85
CA ARG A 42 27.11 -35.47 -21.41
C ARG A 42 27.05 -36.90 -21.94
N VAL A 43 25.90 -37.55 -21.85
CA VAL A 43 25.70 -38.89 -22.42
C VAL A 43 25.89 -38.87 -23.94
N SER A 44 25.34 -37.87 -24.62
CA SER A 44 25.47 -37.73 -26.07
C SER A 44 26.92 -37.46 -26.52
N LEU A 45 27.67 -36.70 -25.73
CA LEU A 45 29.08 -36.41 -25.96
C LEU A 45 29.93 -37.69 -25.85
N ALA A 46 29.77 -38.45 -24.76
CA ALA A 46 30.46 -39.72 -24.57
C ALA A 46 30.18 -40.71 -25.71
N LEU A 47 28.92 -40.80 -26.16
CA LEU A 47 28.53 -41.64 -27.30
C LEU A 47 29.12 -41.17 -28.63
N ARG A 48 29.22 -39.85 -28.85
CA ARG A 48 29.80 -39.26 -30.07
C ARG A 48 31.28 -39.58 -30.18
N ASP A 49 31.99 -39.47 -29.06
CA ASP A 49 33.44 -39.56 -29.01
C ASP A 49 33.94 -40.99 -28.71
N ASP A 50 33.02 -41.94 -28.48
CA ASP A 50 33.29 -43.35 -28.13
C ASP A 50 34.15 -43.47 -26.86
N GLU A 51 33.81 -42.66 -25.85
CA GLU A 51 34.46 -42.59 -24.54
C GLU A 51 33.53 -43.07 -23.43
N ASP A 52 34.11 -43.50 -22.30
CA ASP A 52 33.33 -43.90 -21.12
C ASP A 52 32.58 -42.68 -20.55
N HIS A 53 31.33 -42.92 -20.10
CA HIS A 53 30.55 -41.86 -19.47
C HIS A 53 31.07 -41.55 -18.06
N GLU A 54 31.53 -40.31 -17.85
CA GLU A 54 31.99 -39.81 -16.56
C GLU A 54 31.05 -38.76 -15.98
N ALA A 55 30.30 -39.12 -14.94
CA ALA A 55 29.48 -38.16 -14.20
C ALA A 55 30.34 -37.19 -13.40
N VAL A 56 29.94 -35.92 -13.35
CA VAL A 56 30.57 -34.89 -12.51
C VAL A 56 29.68 -34.63 -11.31
N ASP A 57 30.18 -34.87 -10.11
CA ASP A 57 29.48 -34.50 -8.88
C ASP A 57 29.29 -32.97 -8.85
N THR A 58 28.13 -32.52 -8.37
CA THR A 58 27.86 -31.09 -8.25
C THR A 58 28.83 -30.43 -7.28
N ALA A 59 29.27 -31.15 -6.23
CA ALA A 59 30.25 -30.66 -5.27
C ALA A 59 31.62 -30.33 -5.91
N ASP A 60 31.96 -30.98 -7.03
CA ASP A 60 33.21 -30.75 -7.76
C ASP A 60 33.08 -29.65 -8.82
N CYS A 61 31.88 -29.11 -9.03
CA CYS A 61 31.65 -28.15 -10.11
C CYS A 61 32.34 -26.81 -9.83
N TRP A 62 33.27 -26.42 -10.70
CA TRP A 62 33.98 -25.15 -10.57
C TRP A 62 33.08 -23.93 -10.82
N VAL A 63 31.96 -24.11 -11.51
CA VAL A 63 31.08 -23.03 -11.94
C VAL A 63 30.14 -22.58 -10.82
N CYS A 64 29.36 -23.53 -10.28
CA CYS A 64 28.39 -23.23 -9.22
C CYS A 64 28.93 -23.53 -7.82
N GLU A 65 30.15 -24.04 -7.68
CA GLU A 65 30.79 -24.35 -6.39
C GLU A 65 29.88 -25.21 -5.48
N GLY A 66 29.22 -26.22 -6.04
CA GLY A 66 28.32 -27.11 -5.30
C GLY A 66 26.90 -26.59 -5.06
N ARG A 67 26.60 -25.32 -5.36
CA ARG A 67 25.33 -24.69 -4.95
C ARG A 67 24.08 -25.27 -5.63
N CYS A 68 24.21 -25.86 -6.82
CA CYS A 68 23.08 -26.53 -7.48
C CYS A 68 22.59 -27.80 -6.74
N ALA A 69 23.34 -28.33 -5.76
CA ALA A 69 22.91 -29.47 -4.96
C ALA A 69 22.02 -29.08 -3.77
N ALA A 70 21.99 -27.80 -3.39
CA ALA A 70 21.35 -27.33 -2.16
C ALA A 70 19.90 -26.84 -2.35
N PHE A 71 19.27 -27.08 -3.51
CA PHE A 71 17.94 -26.54 -3.79
C PHE A 71 16.87 -27.00 -2.78
N ASP A 72 16.94 -28.25 -2.32
CA ASP A 72 16.02 -28.81 -1.32
C ASP A 72 16.26 -28.19 0.06
N ASP A 73 17.52 -28.10 0.50
CA ASP A 73 17.88 -27.47 1.78
C ASP A 73 17.38 -26.02 1.89
N TRP A 74 17.51 -25.23 0.82
CA TRP A 74 17.01 -23.86 0.80
C TRP A 74 15.48 -23.77 0.79
N ALA A 75 14.80 -24.71 0.15
CA ALA A 75 13.34 -24.76 0.15
C ALA A 75 12.80 -25.12 1.54
N ASP A 76 13.45 -26.05 2.24
CA ASP A 76 13.10 -26.41 3.62
C ASP A 76 13.33 -25.23 4.57
N ARG A 77 14.48 -24.56 4.48
CA ARG A 77 14.76 -23.33 5.26
C ARG A 77 13.76 -22.21 4.98
N ALA A 78 13.33 -22.06 3.72
CA ALA A 78 12.30 -21.09 3.36
C ALA A 78 10.94 -21.45 4.00
N ALA A 79 10.57 -22.73 4.03
CA ALA A 79 9.35 -23.19 4.69
C ALA A 79 9.39 -22.99 6.21
N GLU A 80 10.53 -23.24 6.84
CA GLU A 80 10.75 -22.98 8.27
C GLU A 80 10.66 -21.48 8.60
N ALA A 81 11.21 -20.61 7.74
CA ALA A 81 11.22 -19.15 7.97
C ALA A 81 9.83 -18.50 8.02
N VAL A 82 8.80 -19.15 7.50
CA VAL A 82 7.41 -18.66 7.48
C VAL A 82 6.46 -19.53 8.29
N GLU A 83 6.98 -20.36 9.19
CA GLU A 83 6.14 -21.18 10.05
C GLU A 83 5.17 -20.29 10.88
N GLY A 84 3.88 -20.59 10.79
CA GLY A 84 2.84 -19.84 11.49
C GLY A 84 2.39 -18.54 10.81
N VAL A 85 2.91 -18.22 9.62
CA VAL A 85 2.47 -17.07 8.81
C VAL A 85 1.47 -17.55 7.75
N GLU A 86 0.32 -16.87 7.65
CA GLU A 86 -0.64 -17.09 6.57
C GLU A 86 -0.25 -16.30 5.31
N PHE A 87 -0.17 -16.97 4.17
CA PHE A 87 0.09 -16.35 2.86
C PHE A 87 -0.48 -17.21 1.72
N ALA A 88 -0.89 -16.55 0.64
CA ALA A 88 -1.45 -17.20 -0.56
C ALA A 88 -0.50 -17.12 -1.77
N THR A 89 0.47 -16.21 -1.74
CA THR A 89 1.44 -16.04 -2.82
C THR A 89 2.86 -15.87 -2.30
N TYR A 90 3.84 -16.37 -3.05
CA TYR A 90 5.26 -16.21 -2.71
C TYR A 90 6.12 -15.92 -3.94
N ASN A 91 7.34 -15.44 -3.71
CA ASN A 91 8.40 -15.37 -4.71
C ASN A 91 9.75 -15.68 -4.07
N VAL A 92 10.67 -16.26 -4.84
CA VAL A 92 12.05 -16.57 -4.42
C VAL A 92 13.03 -15.80 -5.29
N GLY A 93 13.82 -14.96 -4.65
CA GLY A 93 14.99 -14.28 -5.20
C GLY A 93 16.29 -14.83 -4.60
N THR A 94 17.39 -14.70 -5.34
CA THR A 94 18.72 -15.15 -4.93
C THR A 94 19.75 -14.08 -5.25
N ARG A 95 20.64 -13.82 -4.31
CA ARG A 95 21.89 -13.08 -4.49
C ARG A 95 23.04 -14.10 -4.60
N PRO A 96 23.51 -14.43 -5.81
CA PRO A 96 24.66 -15.30 -5.97
C PRO A 96 25.95 -14.61 -5.49
N PRO A 97 26.98 -15.37 -5.07
CA PRO A 97 28.30 -14.81 -4.85
C PRO A 97 28.88 -14.28 -6.17
N PRO A 98 29.61 -13.15 -6.18
CA PRO A 98 30.21 -12.61 -7.40
C PRO A 98 31.08 -13.63 -8.15
N LEU A 99 31.73 -14.53 -7.42
CA LEU A 99 32.54 -15.60 -8.02
C LEU A 99 31.72 -16.53 -8.93
N ILE A 100 30.48 -16.88 -8.55
CA ILE A 100 29.61 -17.72 -9.39
C ILE A 100 29.20 -16.96 -10.65
N GLU A 101 28.92 -15.66 -10.54
CA GLU A 101 28.57 -14.80 -11.69
C GLU A 101 29.74 -14.70 -12.69
N GLU A 102 30.96 -14.52 -12.20
CA GLU A 102 32.17 -14.50 -13.03
C GLU A 102 32.46 -15.87 -13.64
N ASN A 103 32.31 -16.96 -12.87
CA ASN A 103 32.54 -18.31 -13.37
C ASN A 103 31.56 -18.70 -14.48
N GLU A 104 30.28 -18.33 -14.37
CA GLU A 104 29.32 -18.61 -15.45
C GLU A 104 29.57 -17.77 -16.70
N ALA A 105 30.05 -16.53 -16.56
CA ALA A 105 30.44 -15.70 -17.69
C ALA A 105 31.66 -16.30 -18.42
N LEU A 106 32.65 -16.76 -17.65
CA LEU A 106 33.82 -17.45 -18.20
C LEU A 106 33.43 -18.75 -18.90
N LEU A 107 32.56 -19.56 -18.29
CA LEU A 107 32.06 -20.81 -18.90
C LEU A 107 31.39 -20.54 -20.26
N ARG A 108 30.55 -19.50 -20.37
CA ARG A 108 29.92 -19.12 -21.64
C ARG A 108 30.96 -18.69 -22.67
N ALA A 109 31.92 -17.86 -22.28
CA ALA A 109 32.97 -17.38 -23.16
C ALA A 109 33.82 -18.54 -23.70
N ASP A 110 34.24 -19.46 -22.84
CA ASP A 110 35.03 -20.64 -23.22
C ASP A 110 34.21 -21.62 -24.09
N ALA A 111 32.92 -21.74 -23.83
CA ALA A 111 31.99 -22.47 -24.69
C ALA A 111 31.75 -21.78 -26.05
N GLY A 112 32.23 -20.55 -26.24
CA GLY A 112 32.05 -19.75 -27.45
C GLY A 112 30.61 -19.26 -27.64
N LEU A 113 29.94 -18.95 -26.53
CA LEU A 113 28.60 -18.38 -26.48
C LEU A 113 28.64 -16.89 -26.17
N ASP A 114 27.56 -16.19 -26.53
CA ASP A 114 27.32 -14.81 -26.11
C ASP A 114 27.05 -14.74 -24.59
N GLU A 115 27.28 -13.56 -23.99
CA GLU A 115 27.17 -13.36 -22.54
C GLU A 115 25.76 -13.62 -21.97
N ASP A 116 24.73 -13.40 -22.79
CA ASP A 116 23.32 -13.56 -22.50
C ASP A 116 22.76 -14.93 -22.91
N ALA A 117 23.60 -15.83 -23.43
CA ALA A 117 23.18 -17.16 -23.84
C ALA A 117 22.76 -18.05 -22.66
N GLY A 118 21.72 -18.85 -22.88
CA GLY A 118 21.23 -19.83 -21.92
C GLY A 118 20.53 -19.18 -20.71
N GLU A 119 20.65 -19.81 -19.55
CA GLU A 119 20.02 -19.36 -18.30
C GLU A 119 21.06 -18.93 -17.25
N PRO A 120 20.92 -17.73 -16.64
CA PRO A 120 21.72 -17.31 -15.48
C PRO A 120 21.52 -18.23 -14.27
N PHE A 121 22.57 -18.43 -13.47
CA PHE A 121 22.53 -19.26 -12.26
C PHE A 121 21.40 -18.81 -11.32
N LYS A 122 21.28 -17.51 -11.08
CA LYS A 122 20.24 -16.95 -10.20
C LYS A 122 18.82 -17.33 -10.65
N SER A 123 18.56 -17.36 -11.96
CA SER A 123 17.23 -17.67 -12.50
C SER A 123 16.90 -19.14 -12.32
N GLU A 124 17.88 -20.03 -12.57
CA GLU A 124 17.73 -21.45 -12.26
C GLU A 124 17.50 -21.65 -10.76
N PHE A 125 18.32 -21.03 -9.92
CA PHE A 125 18.27 -21.20 -8.47
C PHE A 125 16.90 -20.78 -7.91
N ASN A 126 16.42 -19.58 -8.28
CA ASN A 126 15.10 -19.09 -7.94
C ASN A 126 14.00 -20.07 -8.36
N ARG A 127 14.06 -20.56 -9.59
CA ARG A 127 13.06 -21.50 -10.11
C ARG A 127 13.09 -22.84 -9.40
N GLU A 128 14.27 -23.40 -9.16
CA GLU A 128 14.41 -24.74 -8.59
C GLU A 128 14.09 -24.77 -7.10
N VAL A 129 14.49 -23.77 -6.33
CA VAL A 129 14.04 -23.58 -4.94
C VAL A 129 12.55 -23.26 -4.92
N GLY A 130 12.09 -22.33 -5.76
CA GLY A 130 10.68 -21.94 -5.83
C GLY A 130 9.74 -23.12 -6.12
N LYS A 131 10.09 -24.00 -7.07
CA LYS A 131 9.31 -25.22 -7.35
C LYS A 131 9.23 -26.17 -6.15
N ARG A 132 10.30 -26.28 -5.37
CA ARG A 132 10.37 -27.16 -4.18
C ARG A 132 9.53 -26.57 -3.06
N PHE A 133 9.73 -25.28 -2.76
CA PHE A 133 8.94 -24.55 -1.78
C PHE A 133 7.45 -24.63 -2.08
N GLY A 134 7.04 -24.37 -3.33
CA GLY A 134 5.63 -24.46 -3.74
C GLY A 134 5.04 -25.86 -3.58
N ARG A 135 5.83 -26.92 -3.74
CA ARG A 135 5.38 -28.30 -3.44
C ARG A 135 5.25 -28.57 -1.94
N LEU A 136 6.11 -27.99 -1.11
CA LEU A 136 6.07 -28.13 0.33
C LEU A 136 4.86 -27.42 0.93
N THR A 137 4.53 -26.23 0.43
CA THR A 137 3.50 -25.35 1.01
C THR A 137 2.15 -25.43 0.29
N GLY A 138 2.13 -25.81 -0.99
CA GLY A 138 0.92 -25.79 -1.82
C GLY A 138 0.46 -24.38 -2.24
N VAL A 139 1.30 -23.37 -2.01
CA VAL A 139 1.04 -21.95 -2.28
C VAL A 139 1.43 -21.60 -3.72
N GLU A 140 0.86 -20.54 -4.28
CA GLU A 140 1.12 -20.11 -5.66
C GLU A 140 2.28 -19.11 -5.77
N VAL A 141 3.07 -19.22 -6.85
CA VAL A 141 4.11 -18.23 -7.15
C VAL A 141 3.50 -16.98 -7.76
N SER A 142 3.91 -15.80 -7.30
CA SER A 142 3.54 -14.50 -7.88
C SER A 142 4.78 -13.63 -8.09
N PHE A 143 4.89 -13.01 -9.26
CA PHE A 143 6.02 -12.14 -9.62
C PHE A 143 5.73 -10.64 -9.41
N ASP A 144 4.50 -10.30 -9.04
CA ASP A 144 4.07 -8.92 -8.81
C ASP A 144 4.40 -8.51 -7.36
N ARG A 145 3.39 -8.45 -6.49
CA ARG A 145 3.54 -8.24 -5.04
C ARG A 145 3.11 -9.52 -4.31
N PRO A 146 4.01 -10.51 -4.12
CA PRO A 146 3.66 -11.71 -3.37
C PRO A 146 3.35 -11.37 -1.91
N ASP A 147 2.62 -12.23 -1.21
CA ASP A 147 2.44 -12.10 0.24
C ASP A 147 3.77 -12.30 0.99
N VAL A 148 4.64 -13.20 0.50
CA VAL A 148 6.00 -13.39 1.02
C VAL A 148 7.05 -13.31 -0.08
N GLN A 149 8.07 -12.47 0.10
CA GLN A 149 9.26 -12.42 -0.76
C GLN A 149 10.46 -13.02 -0.03
N PHE A 150 10.99 -14.12 -0.55
CA PHE A 150 12.24 -14.69 -0.07
C PHE A 150 13.44 -14.08 -0.81
N THR A 151 14.51 -13.77 -0.08
CA THR A 151 15.81 -13.42 -0.65
C THR A 151 16.86 -14.33 -0.04
N ILE A 152 17.45 -15.19 -0.88
CA ILE A 152 18.52 -16.10 -0.48
C ILE A 152 19.86 -15.42 -0.77
N ASP A 153 20.65 -15.16 0.27
CA ASP A 153 22.03 -14.73 0.13
C ASP A 153 22.97 -15.93 0.25
N LEU A 154 23.52 -16.36 -0.88
CA LEU A 154 24.39 -17.54 -0.90
C LEU A 154 25.77 -17.25 -0.31
N ALA A 155 26.25 -16.01 -0.36
CA ALA A 155 27.56 -15.66 0.19
C ALA A 155 27.52 -15.65 1.72
N GLU A 156 26.44 -15.11 2.28
CA GLU A 156 26.23 -15.03 3.73
C GLU A 156 25.55 -16.28 4.33
N ASP A 157 25.12 -17.22 3.49
CA ASP A 157 24.34 -18.40 3.89
C ASP A 157 23.09 -18.04 4.71
N GLU A 158 22.38 -16.99 4.26
CA GLU A 158 21.22 -16.42 4.93
C GLU A 158 19.97 -16.45 4.02
N ILE A 159 18.79 -16.56 4.64
CA ILE A 159 17.50 -16.36 3.96
C ILE A 159 16.72 -15.28 4.69
N ASP A 160 16.35 -14.25 3.95
CA ASP A 160 15.44 -13.20 4.39
C ASP A 160 14.03 -13.50 3.86
N ALA A 161 13.03 -13.51 4.73
CA ALA A 161 11.64 -13.76 4.38
C ALA A 161 10.82 -12.51 4.71
N LYS A 162 10.66 -11.63 3.71
CA LYS A 162 9.87 -10.42 3.86
C LYS A 162 8.37 -10.73 3.71
N VAL A 163 7.63 -10.57 4.80
CA VAL A 163 6.16 -10.68 4.82
C VAL A 163 5.56 -9.33 4.42
N ASN A 164 4.95 -9.24 3.24
CA ASN A 164 4.38 -7.99 2.74
C ASN A 164 3.05 -7.65 3.42
N SER A 165 2.78 -6.36 3.63
CA SER A 165 1.58 -5.87 4.32
C SER A 165 0.26 -6.42 3.73
N THR A 166 -0.78 -6.45 4.55
CA THR A 166 -2.17 -6.68 4.13
C THR A 166 -3.03 -5.46 4.41
N PHE A 167 -4.21 -5.38 3.79
CA PHE A 167 -5.01 -4.15 3.75
C PHE A 167 -6.48 -4.44 4.03
N VAL A 168 -7.08 -3.64 4.90
CA VAL A 168 -8.53 -3.62 5.15
C VAL A 168 -9.08 -2.27 4.72
N TYR A 169 -9.93 -2.27 3.71
CA TYR A 169 -10.69 -1.10 3.29
C TYR A 169 -11.99 -1.01 4.07
N GLY A 170 -12.47 0.22 4.30
CA GLY A 170 -13.80 0.48 4.82
C GLY A 170 -14.24 1.92 4.60
N ARG A 171 -15.41 2.26 5.14
CA ARG A 171 -15.86 3.64 5.31
C ARG A 171 -16.12 3.92 6.77
N TYR A 172 -15.65 5.06 7.27
CA TYR A 172 -15.93 5.48 8.64
C TYR A 172 -16.90 6.66 8.67
N ARG A 173 -17.80 6.66 9.65
CA ARG A 173 -18.51 7.82 10.15
C ARG A 173 -17.88 8.25 11.46
N LYS A 174 -17.68 9.55 11.61
CA LYS A 174 -17.22 10.19 12.84
C LYS A 174 -18.43 10.91 13.43
N LEU A 175 -18.93 10.38 14.54
CA LEU A 175 -20.19 10.79 15.19
C LEU A 175 -19.94 11.72 16.40
N GLU A 176 -18.69 11.87 16.80
CA GLU A 176 -18.24 12.77 17.86
C GLU A 176 -17.40 13.93 17.29
N ARG A 177 -17.64 15.15 17.78
CA ARG A 177 -16.78 16.32 17.49
C ARG A 177 -15.61 16.33 18.46
N ASP A 178 -14.58 17.09 18.13
CA ASP A 178 -13.40 17.30 18.97
C ASP A 178 -12.43 16.10 19.07
N ILE A 179 -12.58 15.10 18.18
CA ILE A 179 -11.57 14.06 17.92
C ILE A 179 -10.94 14.23 16.52
N PRO A 180 -9.62 14.09 16.34
CA PRO A 180 -8.98 14.09 15.03
C PRO A 180 -9.22 12.80 14.25
N GLN A 181 -8.92 12.84 12.94
CA GLN A 181 -8.94 11.64 12.10
C GLN A 181 -7.75 10.71 12.43
N THR A 182 -6.56 11.27 12.52
CA THR A 182 -5.31 10.55 12.80
C THR A 182 -4.75 10.99 14.14
N GLU A 183 -3.86 10.19 14.70
CA GLU A 183 -3.14 10.54 15.93
C GLU A 183 -2.48 11.92 15.82
N TRP A 184 -2.49 12.66 16.93
CA TRP A 184 -1.84 13.97 16.99
C TRP A 184 -0.78 14.02 18.10
N PRO A 185 0.46 13.59 17.81
CA PRO A 185 1.54 13.62 18.79
C PRO A 185 1.76 15.03 19.35
N CYS A 186 1.89 15.12 20.66
CA CYS A 186 2.16 16.37 21.36
C CYS A 186 3.49 16.96 20.87
N ARG A 187 3.45 18.20 20.40
CA ARG A 187 4.61 18.88 19.80
C ARG A 187 5.73 19.15 20.80
N GLU A 188 5.38 19.32 22.07
CA GLU A 188 6.33 19.65 23.14
C GLU A 188 7.15 18.42 23.57
N CYS A 189 6.52 17.24 23.69
CA CYS A 189 7.20 16.01 24.08
C CYS A 189 7.47 15.04 22.91
N LYS A 190 7.06 15.41 21.69
CA LYS A 190 7.19 14.61 20.46
C LYS A 190 6.63 13.19 20.61
N GLY A 191 5.41 13.07 21.13
CA GLY A 191 4.77 11.76 21.34
C GLY A 191 5.19 11.03 22.62
N SER A 192 6.29 11.40 23.28
CA SER A 192 6.83 10.59 24.40
C SER A 192 6.04 10.63 25.71
N GLY A 193 5.08 11.56 25.85
CA GLY A 193 4.38 11.82 27.11
C GLY A 193 5.26 12.40 28.22
N ARG A 194 6.53 12.72 27.95
CA ARG A 194 7.51 13.13 28.99
C ARG A 194 8.34 14.34 28.60
N GLN A 195 8.69 15.15 29.60
CA GLN A 195 9.69 16.21 29.50
C GLN A 195 10.81 15.92 30.50
N GLY A 196 11.84 15.21 30.04
CA GLY A 196 12.88 14.69 30.93
C GLY A 196 12.35 13.53 31.78
N ALA A 197 12.44 13.66 33.10
CA ALA A 197 11.96 12.63 34.03
C ALA A 197 10.46 12.76 34.34
N ASP A 198 9.87 13.93 34.08
CA ASP A 198 8.53 14.28 34.48
C ASP A 198 7.52 14.06 33.34
N PRO A 199 6.23 13.77 33.64
CA PRO A 199 5.16 13.78 32.64
C PRO A 199 5.10 15.14 31.93
N CYS A 200 4.77 15.13 30.65
CA CYS A 200 4.63 16.37 29.90
C CYS A 200 3.35 17.12 30.32
N ASP A 201 3.51 18.32 30.88
CA ASP A 201 2.38 19.16 31.31
C ASP A 201 1.43 19.51 30.15
N HIS A 202 1.95 19.65 28.94
CA HIS A 202 1.16 20.07 27.77
C HIS A 202 0.14 19.00 27.33
N CYS A 203 0.48 17.73 27.41
CA CYS A 203 -0.44 16.62 27.09
C CYS A 203 -0.90 15.83 28.33
N GLY A 204 -0.64 16.34 29.53
CA GLY A 204 -0.96 15.62 30.77
C GLY A 204 -0.26 14.26 30.90
N GLY A 205 0.78 14.00 30.11
CA GLY A 205 1.53 12.73 30.09
C GLY A 205 1.07 11.68 29.09
N SER A 206 0.01 11.91 28.31
CA SER A 206 -0.47 10.93 27.31
C SER A 206 0.49 10.77 26.13
N GLY A 207 1.21 11.84 25.79
CA GLY A 207 2.02 11.90 24.56
C GLY A 207 1.27 12.52 23.38
N TYR A 208 -0.04 12.69 23.48
CA TYR A 208 -0.92 13.12 22.40
C TYR A 208 -1.72 14.37 22.79
N LEU A 209 -2.11 15.16 21.78
CA LEU A 209 -2.93 16.38 21.97
C LEU A 209 -4.40 16.05 22.19
N TYR A 210 -4.83 14.90 21.70
CA TYR A 210 -6.16 14.32 21.83
C TYR A 210 -5.96 12.89 22.30
N ASP A 211 -6.85 12.41 23.17
CA ASP A 211 -6.73 11.06 23.74
C ASP A 211 -7.21 9.97 22.78
N ASP A 212 -8.08 10.33 21.82
CA ASP A 212 -8.67 9.41 20.86
C ASP A 212 -8.72 10.02 19.44
N SER A 213 -8.76 9.16 18.42
CA SER A 213 -8.89 9.51 17.02
C SER A 213 -9.60 8.42 16.23
N VAL A 214 -10.05 8.72 15.01
CA VAL A 214 -10.64 7.69 14.12
C VAL A 214 -9.66 6.53 13.87
N GLU A 215 -8.37 6.86 13.68
CA GLU A 215 -7.29 5.90 13.57
C GLU A 215 -7.17 5.02 14.83
N GLU A 216 -7.15 5.60 16.03
CA GLU A 216 -7.04 4.85 17.29
C GLU A 216 -8.26 3.96 17.56
N TYR A 217 -9.44 4.34 17.08
CA TYR A 217 -10.64 3.50 17.14
C TYR A 217 -10.66 2.35 16.15
N THR A 218 -9.79 2.35 15.13
CA THR A 218 -9.84 1.39 14.02
C THR A 218 -8.57 0.55 13.91
N ALA A 219 -7.42 1.18 13.66
CA ALA A 219 -6.17 0.52 13.31
C ALA A 219 -5.71 -0.53 14.34
N PRO A 220 -5.75 -0.27 15.67
CA PRO A 220 -5.32 -1.26 16.66
C PRO A 220 -6.15 -2.55 16.66
N VAL A 221 -7.46 -2.45 16.40
CA VAL A 221 -8.35 -3.62 16.36
C VAL A 221 -8.05 -4.46 15.10
N VAL A 222 -7.78 -3.81 13.97
CA VAL A 222 -7.38 -4.50 12.74
C VAL A 222 -6.03 -5.20 12.91
N GLU A 223 -5.04 -4.51 13.50
CA GLU A 223 -3.71 -5.04 13.77
C GLU A 223 -3.76 -6.29 14.66
N ASP A 224 -4.50 -6.25 15.78
CA ASP A 224 -4.63 -7.36 16.73
C ASP A 224 -5.30 -8.59 16.08
N VAL A 225 -6.37 -8.39 15.33
CA VAL A 225 -7.09 -9.49 14.66
C VAL A 225 -6.22 -10.15 13.59
N MET A 226 -5.40 -9.36 12.88
CA MET A 226 -4.48 -9.83 11.85
C MET A 226 -3.12 -10.31 12.39
N ASP A 227 -2.85 -10.13 13.68
CA ASP A 227 -1.60 -10.50 14.34
C ASP A 227 -0.38 -9.93 13.57
N GLY A 228 -0.45 -8.63 13.31
CA GLY A 228 0.60 -7.83 12.66
C GLY A 228 1.52 -7.13 13.65
N THR A 229 2.51 -6.40 13.14
CA THR A 229 3.53 -5.71 13.95
C THR A 229 3.34 -4.20 14.05
N GLU A 230 2.66 -3.61 13.08
CA GLU A 230 2.33 -2.18 13.01
C GLU A 230 1.13 -1.98 12.08
N ALA A 231 0.31 -0.96 12.34
CA ALA A 231 -0.77 -0.55 11.46
C ALA A 231 -0.66 0.93 11.05
N THR A 232 -0.98 1.22 9.78
CA THR A 232 -1.03 2.58 9.23
C THR A 232 -2.41 2.88 8.68
N PHE A 233 -2.99 4.02 9.08
CA PHE A 233 -4.27 4.50 8.57
C PHE A 233 -4.11 5.43 7.35
N HIS A 234 -4.82 5.11 6.27
CA HIS A 234 -4.88 5.92 5.05
C HIS A 234 -6.32 6.37 4.80
N GLY A 235 -6.60 7.68 4.81
CA GLY A 235 -7.94 8.23 4.58
C GLY A 235 -8.08 9.00 3.26
N ALA A 236 -9.30 8.99 2.67
CA ALA A 236 -9.62 9.75 1.46
C ALA A 236 -9.80 11.25 1.77
N GLY A 237 -8.70 11.92 2.06
CA GLY A 237 -8.69 13.26 2.65
C GLY A 237 -9.02 13.23 4.14
N ARG A 238 -9.33 14.40 4.70
CA ARG A 238 -9.59 14.57 6.13
C ARG A 238 -10.59 15.68 6.40
N GLU A 239 -11.30 15.58 7.52
CA GLU A 239 -12.13 16.66 8.08
C GLU A 239 -11.40 17.38 9.22
N ASP A 240 -11.90 18.56 9.60
CA ASP A 240 -11.42 19.26 10.78
C ASP A 240 -11.85 18.51 12.06
N VAL A 241 -11.13 18.74 13.16
CA VAL A 241 -11.39 18.11 14.47
C VAL A 241 -12.81 18.40 14.98
N ASP A 242 -13.30 19.61 14.73
CA ASP A 242 -14.64 20.06 15.13
C ASP A 242 -15.75 19.60 14.17
N ALA A 243 -15.43 18.91 13.07
CA ALA A 243 -16.40 18.46 12.07
C ALA A 243 -16.80 16.99 12.25
N LEU A 244 -18.07 16.66 11.94
CA LEU A 244 -18.54 15.27 11.86
C LEU A 244 -18.35 14.72 10.45
N MET A 245 -18.27 13.38 10.35
CA MET A 245 -18.34 12.64 9.09
C MET A 245 -19.54 11.70 9.15
N LEU A 246 -20.59 12.00 8.39
CA LEU A 246 -21.89 11.35 8.41
C LEU A 246 -22.21 10.68 7.07
N GLY A 247 -23.47 10.28 6.87
CA GLY A 247 -24.00 9.81 5.59
C GLY A 247 -23.21 8.64 5.02
N THR A 248 -22.56 8.81 3.85
CA THR A 248 -21.81 7.71 3.21
C THR A 248 -20.49 7.37 3.89
N GLY A 249 -20.09 8.10 4.94
CA GLY A 249 -18.79 7.95 5.56
C GLY A 249 -17.62 8.35 4.64
N ARG A 250 -16.41 8.35 5.19
CA ARG A 250 -15.18 8.58 4.43
C ARG A 250 -14.47 7.24 4.16
N PRO A 251 -14.08 6.97 2.90
CA PRO A 251 -13.23 5.83 2.58
C PRO A 251 -11.90 5.87 3.31
N PHE A 252 -11.46 4.71 3.81
CA PHE A 252 -10.16 4.52 4.42
C PHE A 252 -9.60 3.12 4.14
N VAL A 253 -8.29 2.98 4.33
CA VAL A 253 -7.58 1.70 4.36
C VAL A 253 -6.72 1.65 5.62
N VAL A 254 -6.79 0.54 6.36
CA VAL A 254 -5.76 0.18 7.34
C VAL A 254 -4.80 -0.80 6.68
N GLU A 255 -3.54 -0.42 6.62
CA GLU A 255 -2.42 -1.27 6.23
C GLU A 255 -1.84 -1.93 7.48
N VAL A 256 -1.67 -3.25 7.48
CA VAL A 256 -1.04 -4.00 8.58
C VAL A 256 0.27 -4.60 8.10
N GLU A 257 1.36 -4.25 8.77
CA GLU A 257 2.71 -4.77 8.51
C GLU A 257 2.90 -6.18 9.08
N GLU A 258 3.69 -6.99 8.36
CA GLU A 258 4.06 -8.38 8.70
C GLU A 258 2.92 -9.24 9.31
N PRO A 259 1.72 -9.29 8.69
CA PRO A 259 0.57 -9.97 9.27
C PRO A 259 0.79 -11.48 9.31
N ARG A 260 0.54 -12.10 10.47
CA ARG A 260 0.48 -13.56 10.59
C ARG A 260 -0.84 -14.14 10.11
N ARG A 261 -1.92 -13.35 10.12
CA ARG A 261 -3.23 -13.69 9.56
C ARG A 261 -3.62 -12.69 8.49
N ARG A 262 -3.99 -13.17 7.32
CA ARG A 262 -4.42 -12.34 6.18
C ARG A 262 -5.90 -12.46 5.89
N ARG A 263 -6.49 -13.60 6.19
CA ARG A 263 -7.92 -13.84 5.97
C ARG A 263 -8.66 -13.72 7.30
N VAL A 264 -9.50 -12.71 7.40
CA VAL A 264 -10.29 -12.42 8.59
C VAL A 264 -11.76 -12.26 8.21
N ASP A 265 -12.64 -12.54 9.17
CA ASP A 265 -14.07 -12.28 9.02
C ASP A 265 -14.30 -10.77 9.16
N THR A 266 -14.52 -10.09 8.04
CA THR A 266 -14.64 -8.64 7.99
C THR A 266 -15.94 -8.13 8.61
N ASP A 267 -17.02 -8.93 8.61
CA ASP A 267 -18.28 -8.59 9.26
C ASP A 267 -18.11 -8.60 10.79
N ARG A 268 -17.37 -9.59 11.30
CA ARG A 268 -17.01 -9.63 12.71
C ARG A 268 -16.07 -8.49 13.08
N LEU A 269 -15.02 -8.25 12.29
CA LEU A 269 -14.08 -7.13 12.52
C LEU A 269 -14.81 -5.78 12.56
N GLN A 270 -15.77 -5.57 11.66
CA GLN A 270 -16.62 -4.38 11.65
C GLN A 270 -17.40 -4.24 12.96
N SER A 271 -17.98 -5.34 13.44
CA SER A 271 -18.73 -5.37 14.69
C SER A 271 -17.83 -5.09 15.90
N ASP A 272 -16.61 -5.63 15.91
CA ASP A 272 -15.63 -5.45 16.98
C ASP A 272 -15.14 -3.98 17.04
N ILE A 273 -14.85 -3.36 15.89
CA ILE A 273 -14.50 -1.93 15.81
C ILE A 273 -15.65 -1.05 16.29
N ASN A 274 -16.87 -1.29 15.80
CA ASN A 274 -18.04 -0.48 16.19
C ASN A 274 -18.37 -0.60 17.68
N ALA A 275 -18.14 -1.77 18.27
CA ALA A 275 -18.29 -1.96 19.71
C ALA A 275 -17.17 -1.26 20.50
N PHE A 276 -15.93 -1.30 20.00
CA PHE A 276 -14.79 -0.64 20.63
C PHE A 276 -14.94 0.89 20.64
N ALA A 277 -15.43 1.46 19.55
CA ALA A 277 -15.58 2.90 19.38
C ALA A 277 -16.72 3.54 20.21
N ASP A 278 -17.57 2.73 20.87
CA ASP A 278 -18.67 3.16 21.75
C ASP A 278 -19.51 4.34 21.22
N GLY A 279 -19.74 4.37 19.90
CA GLY A 279 -20.53 5.40 19.22
C GLY A 279 -19.79 6.68 18.85
N ALA A 280 -18.49 6.82 19.13
CA ALA A 280 -17.67 7.93 18.62
C ALA A 280 -17.39 7.79 17.11
N VAL A 281 -17.15 6.56 16.66
CA VAL A 281 -16.90 6.18 15.27
C VAL A 281 -17.73 4.94 14.92
N GLU A 282 -18.21 4.90 13.68
CA GLU A 282 -18.86 3.73 13.08
C GLU A 282 -18.17 3.39 11.76
N VAL A 283 -17.74 2.15 11.57
CA VAL A 283 -17.22 1.63 10.30
C VAL A 283 -18.24 0.73 9.62
N GLU A 284 -18.27 0.81 8.29
CA GLU A 284 -19.12 -0.01 7.42
C GLU A 284 -18.37 -0.46 6.17
N GLY A 285 -18.82 -1.59 5.61
CA GLY A 285 -18.34 -2.10 4.33
C GLY A 285 -16.89 -2.60 4.36
N LEU A 286 -16.46 -3.19 5.50
CA LEU A 286 -15.09 -3.68 5.61
C LEU A 286 -14.82 -4.82 4.61
N ARG A 287 -13.72 -4.71 3.86
CA ARG A 287 -13.28 -5.70 2.87
C ARG A 287 -11.76 -5.81 2.86
N LEU A 288 -11.25 -7.01 2.60
CA LEU A 288 -9.83 -7.20 2.30
C LEU A 288 -9.49 -6.53 0.96
N ALA A 289 -8.44 -5.72 0.96
CA ALA A 289 -8.07 -4.88 -0.18
C ALA A 289 -6.67 -5.24 -0.74
N THR A 290 -6.42 -4.79 -1.97
CA THR A 290 -5.09 -4.82 -2.58
C THR A 290 -4.29 -3.59 -2.14
N TYR A 291 -2.98 -3.63 -2.37
CA TYR A 291 -2.11 -2.47 -2.12
C TYR A 291 -2.52 -1.23 -2.92
N GLU A 292 -3.03 -1.41 -4.14
CA GLU A 292 -3.47 -0.33 -5.02
C GLU A 292 -4.65 0.46 -4.44
N MET A 293 -5.43 -0.14 -3.52
CA MET A 293 -6.49 0.57 -2.80
C MET A 293 -5.96 1.72 -1.94
N VAL A 294 -4.71 1.65 -1.46
CA VAL A 294 -4.08 2.75 -0.70
C VAL A 294 -3.90 3.99 -1.57
N GLU A 295 -3.32 3.81 -2.76
CA GLU A 295 -3.14 4.89 -3.74
C GLU A 295 -4.50 5.42 -4.18
N ARG A 296 -5.46 4.53 -4.46
CA ARG A 296 -6.83 4.91 -4.81
C ARG A 296 -7.48 5.77 -3.72
N VAL A 297 -7.40 5.38 -2.45
CA VAL A 297 -7.97 6.18 -1.36
C VAL A 297 -7.29 7.56 -1.26
N LYS A 298 -5.98 7.66 -1.50
CA LYS A 298 -5.23 8.91 -1.37
C LYS A 298 -5.40 9.89 -2.53
N GLU A 299 -5.48 9.37 -3.75
CA GLU A 299 -5.30 10.17 -4.96
C GLU A 299 -6.58 10.29 -5.79
N HIS A 300 -7.58 9.44 -5.56
CA HIS A 300 -8.80 9.45 -6.36
C HIS A 300 -9.60 10.74 -6.18
N ASP A 301 -9.92 11.39 -7.31
CA ASP A 301 -10.72 12.60 -7.32
C ASP A 301 -12.11 12.33 -6.79
N ALA A 302 -12.54 13.17 -5.85
CA ALA A 302 -13.78 12.96 -5.14
C ALA A 302 -14.54 14.27 -4.92
N ALA A 303 -15.84 14.21 -5.19
CA ALA A 303 -16.79 15.21 -4.76
C ALA A 303 -17.11 15.00 -3.29
N LYS A 304 -17.32 16.11 -2.56
CA LYS A 304 -17.74 16.07 -1.16
C LYS A 304 -19.01 16.88 -0.97
N ARG A 305 -19.94 16.34 -0.20
CA ARG A 305 -21.14 17.04 0.26
C ARG A 305 -21.00 17.42 1.71
N TYR A 306 -21.34 18.66 2.04
CA TYR A 306 -21.23 19.23 3.37
C TYR A 306 -22.56 19.86 3.79
N ARG A 307 -22.79 19.92 5.10
CA ARG A 307 -23.82 20.74 5.74
C ARG A 307 -23.16 21.65 6.76
N ALA A 308 -23.41 22.94 6.63
CA ALA A 308 -22.90 23.97 7.53
C ALA A 308 -24.07 24.66 8.25
N ALA A 309 -23.97 24.77 9.58
CA ALA A 309 -24.77 25.71 10.35
C ALA A 309 -24.07 27.08 10.31
N VAL A 310 -24.79 28.11 9.88
CA VAL A 310 -24.25 29.44 9.60
C VAL A 310 -24.94 30.48 10.47
N THR A 311 -24.15 31.36 11.08
CA THR A 311 -24.64 32.56 11.77
C THR A 311 -24.25 33.82 11.01
N PHE A 312 -25.17 34.79 10.94
CA PHE A 312 -24.97 36.07 10.26
C PHE A 312 -24.85 37.25 11.24
N ASP A 313 -23.96 38.20 10.91
CA ASP A 313 -23.74 39.43 11.69
C ASP A 313 -24.92 40.43 11.62
N ALA A 314 -25.79 40.28 10.62
CA ALA A 314 -26.98 41.10 10.40
C ALA A 314 -28.17 40.23 9.96
N ASP A 315 -29.37 40.80 9.97
CA ASP A 315 -30.57 40.13 9.49
C ASP A 315 -30.45 39.91 7.97
N VAL A 316 -30.64 38.67 7.53
CA VAL A 316 -30.60 38.26 6.11
C VAL A 316 -32.02 37.95 5.64
N ASP A 317 -32.38 38.48 4.48
CA ASP A 317 -33.64 38.18 3.82
C ASP A 317 -33.57 36.84 3.08
N ALA A 318 -34.66 36.08 3.10
CA ALA A 318 -34.70 34.74 2.51
C ALA A 318 -34.48 34.76 0.98
N ASP A 319 -35.00 35.76 0.28
CA ASP A 319 -34.81 35.89 -1.18
C ASP A 319 -33.35 36.25 -1.48
N ALA A 320 -32.73 37.12 -0.67
CA ALA A 320 -31.31 37.46 -0.81
C ALA A 320 -30.39 36.26 -0.56
N LEU A 321 -30.69 35.41 0.42
CA LEU A 321 -29.98 34.16 0.66
C LEU A 321 -30.11 33.20 -0.52
N ALA A 322 -31.33 33.03 -1.05
CA ALA A 322 -31.58 32.18 -2.20
C ALA A 322 -30.81 32.67 -3.45
N ASP A 323 -30.81 33.98 -3.72
CA ASP A 323 -30.06 34.58 -4.84
C ASP A 323 -28.54 34.39 -4.70
N ALA A 324 -28.00 34.57 -3.49
CA ALA A 324 -26.58 34.36 -3.22
C ALA A 324 -26.17 32.89 -3.42
N VAL A 325 -26.96 31.95 -2.90
CA VAL A 325 -26.72 30.51 -3.06
C VAL A 325 -26.84 30.07 -4.52
N ALA A 326 -27.84 30.56 -5.26
CA ALA A 326 -27.98 30.31 -6.68
C ALA A 326 -26.80 30.87 -7.51
N THR A 327 -26.12 31.91 -7.01
CA THR A 327 -24.89 32.43 -7.63
C THR A 327 -23.69 31.54 -7.34
N LEU A 328 -23.64 30.89 -6.18
CA LEU A 328 -22.58 29.94 -5.83
C LEU A 328 -22.75 28.59 -6.54
N GLU A 329 -23.98 28.15 -6.78
CA GLU A 329 -24.25 26.90 -7.49
C GLU A 329 -23.68 26.92 -8.92
N GLY A 330 -22.81 25.96 -9.23
CA GLY A 330 -22.12 25.87 -10.52
C GLY A 330 -20.96 26.85 -10.68
N ALA A 331 -20.59 27.61 -9.64
CA ALA A 331 -19.51 28.58 -9.71
C ALA A 331 -18.14 27.93 -9.51
N THR A 332 -17.15 28.43 -10.25
CA THR A 332 -15.73 28.26 -9.94
C THR A 332 -15.32 29.34 -8.95
N VAL A 333 -14.76 28.92 -7.81
CA VAL A 333 -14.38 29.79 -6.70
C VAL A 333 -12.86 29.89 -6.59
N GLU A 334 -12.34 31.11 -6.52
CA GLU A 334 -10.94 31.38 -6.24
C GLU A 334 -10.70 31.40 -4.73
N GLN A 335 -10.01 30.39 -4.20
CA GLN A 335 -9.65 30.30 -2.79
C GLN A 335 -8.15 30.48 -2.60
N TYR A 336 -7.74 31.64 -2.08
CA TYR A 336 -6.42 31.80 -1.49
C TYR A 336 -6.33 30.96 -0.22
N THR A 337 -5.17 30.35 0.01
CA THR A 337 -4.93 29.43 1.13
C THR A 337 -5.44 30.04 2.44
N PRO A 338 -6.36 29.42 3.18
CA PRO A 338 -7.01 30.05 4.33
C PRO A 338 -6.05 30.52 5.43
N ASN A 339 -6.41 31.60 6.14
CA ASN A 339 -5.65 32.10 7.29
C ASN A 339 -5.33 30.99 8.30
N ARG A 340 -6.32 30.19 8.71
CA ARG A 340 -6.18 29.15 9.73
C ARG A 340 -5.19 28.03 9.36
N VAL A 341 -4.83 27.89 8.08
CA VAL A 341 -3.93 26.84 7.59
C VAL A 341 -2.64 27.36 6.96
N ASP A 342 -2.41 28.67 6.93
CA ASP A 342 -1.28 29.27 6.21
C ASP A 342 0.08 28.82 6.76
N HIS A 343 0.20 28.62 8.07
CA HIS A 343 1.41 28.17 8.76
C HIS A 343 1.82 26.74 8.37
N ARG A 344 0.93 25.98 7.72
CA ARG A 344 1.13 24.59 7.34
C ARG A 344 0.95 24.32 5.83
N ARG A 345 0.57 25.32 5.03
CA ARG A 345 0.32 25.17 3.58
C ARG A 345 0.94 26.30 2.79
N ALA A 346 1.38 25.98 1.56
CA ALA A 346 1.88 26.99 0.64
C ALA A 346 0.79 28.02 0.31
N SER A 347 1.14 29.30 0.42
CA SER A 347 0.23 30.43 0.22
C SER A 347 -0.03 30.68 -1.28
N ILE A 348 -1.03 29.97 -1.81
CA ILE A 348 -1.43 30.05 -3.22
C ILE A 348 -2.96 30.16 -3.36
N THR A 349 -3.42 30.72 -4.49
CA THR A 349 -4.82 30.67 -4.94
C THR A 349 -5.07 29.37 -5.68
N ARG A 350 -6.21 28.72 -5.41
CA ARG A 350 -6.70 27.54 -6.11
C ARG A 350 -8.13 27.81 -6.57
N GLU A 351 -8.43 27.43 -7.80
CA GLU A 351 -9.80 27.42 -8.31
C GLU A 351 -10.47 26.11 -7.88
N ARG A 352 -11.70 26.18 -7.39
CA ARG A 352 -12.50 25.02 -6.98
C ARG A 352 -13.95 25.17 -7.38
N ASP A 353 -14.54 24.11 -7.90
CA ASP A 353 -15.92 24.16 -8.34
C ASP A 353 -16.92 23.81 -7.23
N VAL A 354 -17.99 24.60 -7.15
CA VAL A 354 -19.20 24.30 -6.39
C VAL A 354 -20.19 23.68 -7.37
N TYR A 355 -20.47 22.38 -7.22
CA TYR A 355 -21.39 21.67 -8.10
C TYR A 355 -22.85 21.94 -7.77
N GLU A 356 -23.19 21.92 -6.49
CA GLU A 356 -24.55 22.15 -5.98
C GLU A 356 -24.49 22.97 -4.70
N ALA A 357 -25.42 23.89 -4.51
CA ALA A 357 -25.56 24.64 -3.27
C ALA A 357 -27.04 24.86 -2.94
N THR A 358 -27.41 24.65 -1.69
CA THR A 358 -28.76 24.91 -1.18
C THR A 358 -28.67 25.55 0.20
N ALA A 359 -29.66 26.34 0.58
CA ALA A 359 -29.73 26.87 1.94
C ALA A 359 -31.18 27.03 2.40
N ASP A 360 -31.37 26.77 3.69
CA ASP A 360 -32.62 26.99 4.41
C ASP A 360 -32.37 28.00 5.53
N LEU A 361 -33.16 29.07 5.57
CA LEU A 361 -33.09 30.08 6.63
C LEU A 361 -33.87 29.58 7.85
N ASP A 362 -33.18 29.37 8.97
CA ASP A 362 -33.79 28.93 10.23
C ASP A 362 -34.45 30.12 10.96
N ASP A 363 -33.77 31.27 10.96
CA ASP A 363 -34.28 32.57 11.37
C ASP A 363 -33.47 33.70 10.69
N ALA A 364 -33.77 34.97 10.97
CA ALA A 364 -33.11 36.10 10.31
C ALA A 364 -31.57 36.12 10.41
N ARG A 365 -30.96 35.37 11.33
CA ARG A 365 -29.51 35.34 11.57
C ARG A 365 -28.90 33.94 11.55
N HIS A 366 -29.68 32.91 11.22
CA HIS A 366 -29.22 31.53 11.20
C HIS A 366 -29.73 30.82 9.95
N ALA A 367 -28.85 30.05 9.31
CA ALA A 367 -29.19 29.22 8.18
C ALA A 367 -28.45 27.88 8.22
N THR A 368 -29.05 26.88 7.58
CA THR A 368 -28.38 25.64 7.21
C THR A 368 -28.05 25.68 5.73
N VAL A 369 -26.77 25.54 5.39
CA VAL A 369 -26.27 25.58 4.00
C VAL A 369 -25.69 24.22 3.65
N GLU A 370 -26.18 23.58 2.59
CA GLU A 370 -25.60 22.36 2.03
C GLU A 370 -24.87 22.64 0.72
N ILE A 371 -23.64 22.14 0.61
CA ILE A 371 -22.75 22.38 -0.53
C ILE A 371 -22.17 21.05 -1.00
N ARG A 372 -22.28 20.75 -2.28
CA ARG A 372 -21.51 19.71 -2.95
C ARG A 372 -20.48 20.36 -3.86
N GLY A 373 -19.22 20.00 -3.71
CA GLY A 373 -18.14 20.60 -4.50
C GLY A 373 -16.93 19.71 -4.67
N GLU A 374 -15.99 20.21 -5.47
CA GLU A 374 -14.72 19.58 -5.83
C GLU A 374 -13.85 19.28 -4.60
N GLY A 375 -12.98 18.28 -4.73
CA GLY A 375 -11.94 17.99 -3.75
C GLY A 375 -11.07 19.20 -3.38
N GLY A 376 -11.07 19.54 -2.09
CA GLY A 376 -10.22 20.60 -1.53
C GLY A 376 -10.87 21.98 -1.46
N LEU A 377 -12.15 22.09 -1.81
CA LEU A 377 -12.96 23.27 -1.51
C LEU A 377 -13.05 23.50 0.01
N TYR A 378 -12.63 24.67 0.47
CA TYR A 378 -12.67 25.06 1.87
C TYR A 378 -14.03 25.69 2.21
N ILE A 379 -14.93 24.89 2.79
CA ILE A 379 -16.32 25.29 3.04
C ILE A 379 -16.45 26.45 4.04
N LYS A 380 -15.68 26.44 5.13
CA LYS A 380 -15.68 27.53 6.13
C LYS A 380 -15.37 28.87 5.47
N GLU A 381 -14.39 28.88 4.57
CA GLU A 381 -13.96 30.07 3.83
C GLU A 381 -14.85 30.43 2.63
N LEU A 382 -15.50 29.46 1.98
CA LEU A 382 -16.56 29.71 1.00
C LEU A 382 -17.74 30.46 1.63
N ILE A 383 -18.04 30.18 2.90
CA ILE A 383 -19.11 30.85 3.63
C ILE A 383 -18.66 32.22 4.13
N SER A 384 -17.51 32.31 4.80
CA SER A 384 -17.05 33.54 5.46
C SER A 384 -16.34 34.55 4.54
N GLY A 385 -15.85 34.11 3.38
CA GLY A 385 -15.00 34.89 2.48
C GLY A 385 -13.56 35.06 2.97
N ASP A 386 -13.24 34.66 4.20
CA ASP A 386 -11.91 34.77 4.84
C ASP A 386 -11.23 36.12 4.59
N GLU A 387 -11.95 37.21 4.88
CA GLU A 387 -11.49 38.60 4.67
C GLU A 387 -11.13 38.92 3.21
N GLY A 388 -11.86 38.34 2.25
CA GLY A 388 -11.65 38.56 0.81
C GLY A 388 -10.60 37.62 0.20
N ARG A 389 -10.20 36.56 0.91
CA ARG A 389 -9.34 35.49 0.38
C ARG A 389 -10.10 34.44 -0.43
N THR A 390 -11.43 34.43 -0.36
CA THR A 390 -12.30 33.57 -1.16
C THR A 390 -13.33 34.38 -1.94
N GLU A 391 -13.37 34.22 -3.26
CA GLU A 391 -14.30 34.92 -4.16
C GLU A 391 -14.79 33.98 -5.30
N PRO A 392 -16.12 33.88 -5.54
CA PRO A 392 -17.20 34.40 -4.72
C PRO A 392 -17.32 33.70 -3.36
N SER A 393 -17.95 34.36 -2.39
CA SER A 393 -18.28 33.80 -1.07
C SER A 393 -19.69 34.20 -0.62
N LEU A 394 -20.30 33.41 0.26
CA LEU A 394 -21.66 33.71 0.75
C LEU A 394 -21.72 35.07 1.46
N ALA A 395 -20.78 35.33 2.36
CA ALA A 395 -20.69 36.61 3.05
C ALA A 395 -20.48 37.79 2.08
N GLY A 396 -19.63 37.61 1.07
CA GLY A 396 -19.37 38.62 0.03
C GLY A 396 -20.62 38.94 -0.78
N LEU A 397 -21.36 37.92 -1.21
CA LEU A 397 -22.59 38.07 -2.00
C LEU A 397 -23.73 38.71 -1.20
N LEU A 398 -23.86 38.39 0.09
CA LEU A 398 -24.86 39.00 0.97
C LEU A 398 -24.48 40.40 1.45
N GLY A 399 -23.18 40.74 1.44
CA GLY A 399 -22.67 41.96 2.07
C GLY A 399 -22.79 41.93 3.61
N VAL A 400 -22.89 40.74 4.20
CA VAL A 400 -23.07 40.49 5.63
C VAL A 400 -22.06 39.44 6.07
N GLY A 401 -21.39 39.64 7.20
CA GLY A 401 -20.47 38.63 7.75
C GLY A 401 -21.21 37.33 8.06
N ALA A 402 -20.58 36.20 7.75
CA ALA A 402 -21.11 34.86 7.97
C ALA A 402 -20.05 33.96 8.59
N GLU A 403 -20.45 33.18 9.60
CA GLU A 403 -19.57 32.24 10.31
C GLU A 403 -20.17 30.84 10.33
N VAL A 404 -19.35 29.82 10.10
CA VAL A 404 -19.73 28.40 10.26
C VAL A 404 -19.58 28.00 11.71
N THR A 405 -20.69 27.74 12.39
CA THR A 405 -20.72 27.32 13.81
C THR A 405 -20.64 25.81 13.98
N ALA A 406 -21.06 25.05 12.97
CA ALA A 406 -20.91 23.61 12.91
C ALA A 406 -20.78 23.16 11.45
N LEU A 407 -19.94 22.15 11.19
CA LEU A 407 -19.75 21.58 9.88
C LEU A 407 -19.85 20.06 9.94
N ASP A 408 -20.63 19.48 9.03
CA ASP A 408 -20.76 18.05 8.83
C ASP A 408 -20.40 17.72 7.39
N VAL A 409 -19.61 16.66 7.20
CA VAL A 409 -19.44 16.02 5.89
C VAL A 409 -20.55 14.98 5.76
N LEU A 410 -21.32 15.02 4.69
CA LEU A 410 -22.43 14.09 4.44
C LEU A 410 -22.07 12.99 3.45
N ALA A 411 -21.15 13.26 2.53
CA ALA A 411 -20.71 12.28 1.56
C ALA A 411 -19.30 12.55 1.06
N VAL A 412 -18.54 11.47 0.85
CA VAL A 412 -17.28 11.45 0.10
C VAL A 412 -17.40 10.38 -0.99
N GLU A 413 -17.46 10.83 -2.24
CA GLU A 413 -17.76 10.00 -3.40
C GLU A 413 -16.78 10.33 -4.53
N GLY A 414 -16.33 9.31 -5.26
CA GLY A 414 -15.48 9.55 -6.43
C GLY A 414 -16.26 10.27 -7.54
N GLU A 415 -15.59 11.14 -8.28
CA GLU A 415 -16.27 12.01 -9.27
C GLU A 415 -16.74 11.21 -10.50
N ASP A 416 -15.83 10.50 -11.15
CA ASP A 416 -16.12 9.71 -12.35
C ASP A 416 -16.49 8.26 -12.03
N GLU A 417 -15.98 7.73 -10.93
CA GLU A 417 -16.16 6.32 -10.53
C GLU A 417 -16.10 6.15 -9.01
N PRO A 418 -16.79 5.15 -8.43
CA PRO A 418 -16.77 4.90 -6.99
C PRO A 418 -15.39 4.44 -6.52
N PHE A 419 -15.07 4.62 -5.23
CA PHE A 419 -13.83 4.09 -4.65
C PHE A 419 -13.80 2.56 -4.73
N GLU A 420 -14.96 1.93 -4.62
CA GLU A 420 -15.16 0.49 -4.56
C GLU A 420 -15.26 -0.11 -5.96
N ARG A 421 -14.13 -0.57 -6.51
CA ARG A 421 -14.10 -1.42 -7.71
C ARG A 421 -13.50 -2.78 -7.38
N ASP A 422 -14.06 -3.85 -7.98
CA ASP A 422 -13.72 -5.23 -7.63
C ASP A 422 -12.22 -5.56 -7.77
N GLU A 423 -11.50 -4.91 -8.69
CA GLU A 423 -10.05 -5.12 -8.88
C GLU A 423 -9.19 -4.68 -7.68
N PHE A 424 -9.70 -3.80 -6.82
CA PHE A 424 -9.00 -3.34 -5.61
C PHE A 424 -9.31 -4.18 -4.38
N PHE A 425 -10.15 -5.20 -4.51
CA PHE A 425 -10.51 -6.10 -3.42
C PHE A 425 -9.94 -7.50 -3.65
N ARG A 426 -9.57 -8.16 -2.55
CA ARG A 426 -9.22 -9.57 -2.56
C ARG A 426 -10.51 -10.40 -2.48
N GLU A 427 -10.50 -11.57 -3.12
CA GLU A 427 -11.57 -12.56 -3.02
C GLU A 427 -11.71 -13.17 -1.62
#